data_AF-A0A1B9MIL9-F1
#
_entry.id   AF-A0A1B9MIL9-F1
#
_cell.length_a   1.000
_cell.length_b   1.000
_cell.length_c   1.000
_cell.angle_alpha   90.00
_cell.angle_beta   90.00
_cell.angle_gamma   90.00
#
_symmetry.space_group_name_H-M   'P 1'
#
loop_
_entity.id
_entity.type
_entity.pdbx_description
1 polymer ?
#
loop_
_entity_poly.entity_id
_entity_poly.type
_entity_poly.pdbx_seq_one_letter_code
_entity_poly.pdbx_strand_id
1 'polypeptide(L)' 'MSAEFQLFFNDEKWYIDHKDKIANKIKTLNTYIKKNDSAYLLSGTESISNKGNWPFDVRFFLKINVFLLK' A
#
# COMPACT_ATOMS: atom_id res chain seq x y z
N MET A 1 -12.22 -5.89 -10.30
CA MET A 1 -10.97 -6.66 -10.14
C MET A 1 -10.09 -5.83 -9.24
N SER A 2 -9.44 -6.42 -8.23
CA SER A 2 -8.51 -5.68 -7.37
C SER A 2 -7.07 -5.90 -7.81
N ALA A 3 -6.23 -4.88 -7.66
CA ALA A 3 -4.81 -4.91 -7.98
C ALA A 3 -3.96 -4.97 -6.70
N GLU A 4 -2.79 -5.58 -6.82
CA GLU A 4 -1.77 -5.61 -5.79
C GLU A 4 -0.51 -4.87 -6.25
N PHE A 5 -0.03 -3.97 -5.40
CA PHE A 5 1.25 -3.28 -5.62
C PHE A 5 2.17 -3.48 -4.41
N GLN A 6 3.44 -3.78 -4.69
CA GLN A 6 4.49 -3.92 -3.69
C GLN A 6 5.62 -2.95 -4.01
N LEU A 7 5.95 -2.08 -3.06
CA LEU A 7 7.09 -1.17 -3.15
C LEU A 7 8.21 -1.68 -2.25
N PHE A 8 9.38 -1.92 -2.86
CA PHE A 8 10.56 -2.43 -2.18
C PHE A 8 11.57 -1.29 -1.93
N PHE A 9 12.07 -1.20 -0.71
CA PHE A 9 13.13 -0.26 -0.32
C PHE A 9 14.44 -1.01 -0.12
N ASN A 10 15.48 -0.63 -0.86
CA ASN A 10 16.80 -1.25 -0.76
C ASN A 10 17.59 -0.75 0.46
N ASP A 11 17.35 0.48 0.89
CA ASP A 11 17.98 1.07 2.08
C ASP A 11 17.04 0.91 3.28
N GLU A 12 17.38 -0.04 4.15
CA GLU A 12 16.62 -0.32 5.37
C GLU A 12 16.61 0.87 6.34
N LYS A 13 17.75 1.54 6.54
CA LYS A 13 17.84 2.67 7.48
C LYS A 13 16.97 3.80 7.00
N TRP A 14 17.08 4.15 5.71
CA TRP A 14 16.24 5.16 5.11
C TRP A 14 14.75 4.82 5.25
N TYR A 15 14.37 3.57 4.99
CA TYR A 15 12.98 3.14 5.16
C TYR A 15 12.50 3.28 6.60
N ILE A 16 13.28 2.84 7.59
CA ILE A 16 12.93 2.96 9.01
C ILE A 16 12.72 4.42 9.40
N ASP A 17 13.59 5.32 8.94
CA ASP A 17 13.52 6.75 9.26
C ASP A 17 12.34 7.48 8.59
N HIS A 18 11.82 6.93 7.47
CA HIS A 18 10.80 7.60 6.65
C HIS A 18 9.44 6.88 6.59
N LYS A 19 9.33 5.64 7.11
CA LYS A 19 8.11 4.82 7.00
C LYS A 19 6.86 5.53 7.52
N ASP A 20 6.97 6.29 8.61
CA ASP A 20 5.84 6.98 9.21
C ASP A 20 5.40 8.18 8.35
N LYS A 21 6.35 8.88 7.73
CA LYS A 21 6.07 9.96 6.77
C LYS A 21 5.37 9.40 5.52
N ILE A 22 5.82 8.26 5.01
CA ILE A 22 5.19 7.57 3.87
C ILE A 22 3.76 7.14 4.26
N ALA A 23 3.61 6.50 5.42
CA ALA A 23 2.30 6.08 5.93
C ALA A 23 1.33 7.25 6.07
N ASN A 24 1.79 8.39 6.58
CA ASN A 24 0.97 9.60 6.69
C ASN A 24 0.57 10.14 5.32
N LYS A 25 1.48 10.17 4.34
CA LYS A 25 1.13 10.57 2.97
C LYS A 25 0.08 9.64 2.34
N ILE A 26 0.18 8.33 2.54
CA ILE A 26 -0.83 7.39 2.03
C ILE A 26 -2.20 7.66 2.67
N LYS A 27 -2.24 7.91 3.99
CA LYS A 27 -3.49 8.21 4.71
C LYS A 27 -4.15 9.53 4.27
N THR A 28 -3.40 10.45 3.65
CA THR A 28 -3.95 11.71 3.09
C THR A 28 -4.58 11.56 1.71
N LEU A 29 -4.45 10.38 1.07
CA LEU A 29 -5.11 10.14 -0.21
C LEU A 29 -6.63 10.09 -0.03
N ASN A 30 -7.38 10.75 -0.90
CA ASN A 30 -8.85 10.68 -0.91
C ASN A 30 -9.37 9.26 -1.20
N THR A 31 -8.55 8.41 -1.82
CA THR A 31 -8.82 7.00 -2.08
C THR A 31 -8.50 6.09 -0.90
N TYR A 32 -7.89 6.60 0.17
CA TYR A 32 -7.51 5.76 1.30
C TYR A 32 -8.75 5.30 2.08
N ILE A 33 -8.85 3.99 2.28
CA ILE A 33 -9.94 3.36 3.03
C ILE A 33 -9.47 3.04 4.45
N LYS A 34 -8.47 2.15 4.55
CA LYS A 34 -7.90 1.70 5.83
C LYS A 34 -6.58 0.96 5.59
N LYS A 35 -5.90 0.62 6.68
CA LYS A 35 -4.80 -0.34 6.69
C LYS A 35 -5.27 -1.66 7.29
N ASN A 36 -4.96 -2.80 6.66
CA ASN A 36 -5.04 -4.11 7.31
C ASN A 36 -3.62 -4.66 7.46
N ASP A 37 -3.27 -5.23 8.62
CA ASP A 37 -1.95 -5.86 8.84
C ASP A 37 -0.76 -5.06 8.26
N SER A 38 -0.29 -5.48 7.07
CA SER A 38 0.81 -4.91 6.30
C SER A 38 0.41 -4.12 5.04
N ALA A 39 -0.87 -4.11 4.65
CA ALA A 39 -1.34 -3.48 3.42
C ALA A 39 -2.19 -2.22 3.66
N TYR A 40 -2.00 -1.22 2.80
CA TYR A 40 -2.89 -0.07 2.69
C TYR A 40 -3.92 -0.34 1.61
N LEU A 41 -5.20 -0.20 1.96
CA LEU A 41 -6.32 -0.46 1.06
C LEU A 41 -6.82 0.87 0.47
N LEU A 42 -6.92 0.92 -0.85
CA LEU A 42 -7.34 2.09 -1.62
C LEU A 42 -8.53 1.76 -2.52
N SER A 43 -9.44 2.71 -2.67
CA SER A 43 -10.49 2.67 -3.68
C SER A 43 -9.98 3.19 -5.04
N GLY A 44 -10.59 2.72 -6.11
CA GLY A 44 -10.46 3.31 -7.42
C GLY A 44 -11.15 4.67 -7.46
N THR A 45 -10.74 5.50 -8.42
CA THR A 45 -11.39 6.79 -8.72
C THR A 45 -12.46 6.66 -9.81
N GLU A 46 -12.53 5.52 -10.48
CA GLU A 46 -13.51 5.26 -11.53
C GLU A 46 -14.90 5.07 -10.92
N SER A 47 -15.93 5.70 -11.49
CA SER A 47 -17.32 5.60 -11.02
C SER A 47 -17.97 4.23 -11.26
N ILE A 48 -17.18 3.20 -11.57
CA ILE A 48 -17.66 1.84 -11.76
C ILE A 48 -18.02 1.32 -10.37
N SER A 49 -19.32 1.33 -10.08
CA SER A 49 -19.92 0.70 -8.90
C SER A 49 -19.19 -0.60 -8.59
N ASN A 50 -18.61 -0.72 -7.38
CA ASN A 50 -17.95 -1.93 -6.89
C ASN A 50 -18.91 -3.12 -6.98
N LYS A 51 -18.95 -3.78 -8.14
CA LYS A 51 -19.67 -5.03 -8.40
C LYS A 51 -18.87 -6.25 -7.94
N GLY A 52 -17.73 -6.04 -7.27
CA GLY A 52 -16.88 -7.09 -6.73
C GLY A 52 -17.05 -7.24 -5.23
N ASN A 53 -16.87 -8.46 -4.72
CA ASN A 53 -16.93 -8.80 -3.29
C ASN A 53 -15.80 -8.18 -2.44
N TRP A 54 -14.88 -7.42 -3.03
CA TRP A 54 -13.71 -6.88 -2.35
C TRP A 54 -13.99 -5.46 -1.87
N PRO A 55 -13.63 -5.12 -0.61
CA PRO A 55 -13.86 -3.78 -0.07
C PRO A 55 -12.83 -2.75 -0.55
N PHE A 56 -12.02 -3.06 -1.57
CA PHE A 56 -10.94 -2.24 -2.10
C PHE A 56 -10.64 -2.59 -3.56
N ASP A 57 -10.07 -1.64 -4.29
CA ASP A 57 -9.62 -1.82 -5.67
C ASP A 57 -8.10 -2.01 -5.75
N VAL A 58 -7.35 -1.41 -4.83
CA VAL A 58 -5.90 -1.59 -4.74
C VAL A 58 -5.50 -1.91 -3.31
N ARG A 59 -4.58 -2.87 -3.14
CA ARG A 59 -3.83 -3.05 -1.89
C ARG A 59 -2.35 -2.79 -2.13
N PHE A 60 -1.75 -2.02 -1.23
CA PHE A 60 -0.38 -1.52 -1.36
C PHE A 60 0.48 -1.96 -0.18
N PHE A 61 1.61 -2.61 -0.46
CA PHE A 61 2.55 -3.10 0.54
C PHE A 61 3.88 -2.34 0.48
N LEU A 62 4.39 -1.96 1.65
CA LEU A 62 5.75 -1.45 1.81
C LEU A 62 6.63 -2.59 2.32
N LYS A 63 7.68 -2.94 1.58
CA LYS A 63 8.61 -4.01 1.93
C LYS A 63 10.05 -3.53 1.90
N ILE A 64 10.87 -4.06 2.78
CA ILE A 64 12.32 -3.91 2.69
C ILE A 64 12.82 -5.00 1.73
N ASN A 65 13.69 -4.63 0.79
CA ASN A 65 14.37 -5.60 -0.04
C ASN A 65 15.46 -6.27 0.79
N VAL A 66 15.08 -7.30 1.54
CA VAL A 66 16.05 -8.18 2.16
C VAL A 66 16.55 -9.07 1.03
N PHE A 67 17.65 -8.69 0.38
CA PHE A 67 18.42 -9.65 -0.42
C PHE A 67 18.81 -10.78 0.53
N LEU A 68 18.02 -11.85 0.53
CA LEU A 68 18.44 -13.14 1.04
C LEU A 68 19.56 -13.60 0.11
N LEU A 69 20.80 -13.21 0.41
CA LEU A 69 21.97 -13.93 -0.04
C LEU A 69 21.83 -15.36 0.51
N LYS A 70 21.32 -16.25 -0.33
CA LYS A 70 21.45 -17.70 -0.21
C LYS A 70 22.54 -18.15 -1.16
#